data_AF-A0A1M3N8U9-F1
#
_entry.id   AF-A0A1M3N8U9-F1
#
_cell.length_a   1.000
_cell.length_b   1.000
_cell.length_c   1.000
_cell.angle_alpha   90.00
_cell.angle_beta   90.00
_cell.angle_gamma   90.00
#
_symmetry.space_group_name_H-M   'P 1'
#
loop_
_entity.id
_entity.type
_entity.pdbx_description
1 polymer ?
#
loop_
_entity_poly.entity_id
_entity_poly.type
_entity_poly.pdbx_seq_one_letter_code
_entity_poly.pdbx_strand_id
1 'polypeptide(L)'
;MTVTAESLFAELFLPLYPEDARSDLGRARSEDANPADNPNIVAHLDEAARIFVEMAPTALGVAASTLDLDFSDASVHRLSVALTPERRDRLVGQGARGTPDNVLFNFVVHGAAYVGACIVRSHGGTWAVRRPLWESLVHLVSRAGEADLPVFHWWLKSLADPSGDSAQPSLADRYRAYVEVPCAKPEELPIIAPPDRALPKIAKGVRYDLFYKYLKAHLPELRDVGEAFPSPERFADYELASLSFDLVGDGRMLVIHGPTKHGLHAFWLTKEGFEKGAFWPCDSFPAPMLRVKGTGPDQKIEVLLSRDGKQSVIELLWWGP
;
A
#
# COMPACT_ATOMS: atom_id res chain seq x y z
N MET A 1 12.71 -22.43 -12.32
CA MET A 1 13.18 -21.11 -12.79
C MET A 1 12.45 -20.06 -11.98
N THR A 2 13.14 -19.04 -11.50
CA THR A 2 12.51 -17.91 -10.77
C THR A 2 11.52 -17.21 -11.69
N VAL A 3 10.29 -17.03 -11.22
CA VAL A 3 9.23 -16.32 -11.94
C VAL A 3 9.38 -14.84 -11.64
N THR A 4 9.62 -14.01 -12.67
CA THR A 4 9.66 -12.54 -12.52
C THR A 4 8.43 -11.90 -13.16
N ALA A 5 8.16 -10.63 -12.82
CA ALA A 5 7.08 -9.88 -13.47
C ALA A 5 7.31 -9.78 -14.99
N GLU A 6 8.57 -9.62 -15.40
CA GLU A 6 8.98 -9.55 -16.80
C GLU A 6 8.80 -10.89 -17.52
N SER A 7 9.14 -12.02 -16.88
CA SER A 7 8.92 -13.34 -17.49
C SER A 7 7.43 -13.64 -17.61
N LEU A 8 6.62 -13.31 -16.59
CA LEU A 8 5.15 -13.43 -16.69
C LEU A 8 4.61 -12.58 -17.84
N PHE A 9 5.02 -11.32 -17.92
CA PHE A 9 4.63 -10.42 -19.00
C PHE A 9 4.98 -10.98 -20.38
N ALA A 10 6.25 -11.36 -20.59
CA ALA A 10 6.77 -11.78 -21.89
C ALA A 10 6.14 -13.09 -22.38
N GLU A 11 5.86 -14.03 -21.48
CA GLU A 11 5.40 -15.36 -21.86
C GLU A 11 3.88 -15.50 -21.91
N LEU A 12 3.15 -14.79 -21.05
CA LEU A 12 1.69 -14.95 -20.94
C LEU A 12 0.91 -13.83 -21.62
N PHE A 13 1.42 -12.60 -21.61
CA PHE A 13 0.64 -11.42 -22.02
C PHE A 13 1.12 -10.85 -23.35
N LEU A 14 2.42 -10.58 -23.50
CA LEU A 14 2.99 -9.95 -24.70
C LEU A 14 2.59 -10.64 -26.03
N PRO A 15 2.49 -11.99 -26.13
CA PRO A 15 2.05 -12.65 -27.35
C PRO A 15 0.62 -12.29 -27.79
N LEU A 16 -0.23 -11.86 -26.85
CA LEU A 16 -1.63 -11.50 -27.06
C LEU A 16 -1.83 -9.99 -27.28
N TYR A 17 -0.75 -9.22 -27.36
CA TYR A 17 -0.85 -7.80 -27.66
C TYR A 17 -1.26 -7.62 -29.12
N PRO A 18 -2.14 -6.66 -29.43
CA PRO A 18 -2.36 -6.22 -30.80
C PRO A 18 -1.03 -5.89 -31.48
N GLU A 19 -0.90 -6.22 -32.76
CA GLU A 19 0.37 -6.10 -33.49
C GLU A 19 0.93 -4.67 -33.44
N ASP A 20 0.05 -3.68 -33.58
CA ASP A 20 0.36 -2.25 -33.47
C ASP A 20 0.91 -1.88 -32.09
N ALA A 21 0.29 -2.39 -31.02
CA ALA A 21 0.72 -2.14 -29.65
C ALA A 21 2.04 -2.86 -29.32
N ARG A 22 2.22 -4.09 -29.82
CA ARG A 22 3.45 -4.87 -29.63
C ARG A 22 4.64 -4.24 -30.34
N SER A 23 4.42 -3.61 -31.50
CA SER A 23 5.47 -2.94 -32.28
C SER A 23 6.01 -1.68 -31.61
N ASP A 24 5.21 -1.01 -30.78
CA ASP A 24 5.59 0.18 -30.03
C ASP A 24 4.85 0.24 -28.68
N LEU A 25 5.43 -0.45 -27.68
CA LEU A 25 4.89 -0.49 -26.32
C LEU A 25 4.93 0.89 -25.63
N GLY A 26 5.89 1.74 -26.00
CA GLY A 26 6.02 3.08 -25.42
C GLY A 26 4.81 3.93 -25.78
N ARG A 27 4.48 3.98 -27.07
CA ARG A 27 3.30 4.67 -27.57
C ARG A 27 2.00 4.08 -27.00
N ALA A 28 1.86 2.76 -27.03
CA ALA A 28 0.65 2.08 -26.53
C ALA A 28 0.35 2.37 -25.05
N ARG A 29 1.40 2.62 -24.24
CA ARG A 29 1.29 2.96 -22.83
C ARG A 29 1.12 4.47 -22.56
N SER A 30 1.44 5.33 -23.52
CA SER A 30 1.26 6.77 -23.38
C SER A 30 -0.07 7.28 -23.94
N GLU A 31 -0.64 6.63 -24.96
CA GLU A 31 -1.88 7.07 -25.62
C GLU A 31 -3.14 6.53 -24.92
N ASP A 32 -4.10 7.42 -24.68
CA ASP A 32 -5.45 7.01 -24.25
C ASP A 32 -6.19 6.39 -25.44
N ALA A 33 -6.64 5.16 -25.28
CA ALA A 33 -7.39 4.42 -26.29
C ALA A 33 -8.89 4.77 -26.30
N ASN A 34 -9.36 5.60 -25.36
CA ASN A 34 -10.73 6.10 -25.30
C ASN A 34 -10.81 7.64 -25.17
N PRO A 35 -10.19 8.42 -26.08
CA PRO A 35 -10.10 9.88 -25.95
C PRO A 35 -11.46 10.60 -26.07
N ALA A 36 -12.50 9.92 -26.56
CA ALA A 36 -13.86 10.43 -26.67
C ALA A 36 -14.75 10.03 -25.48
N ASP A 37 -14.18 9.40 -24.46
CA ASP A 37 -14.84 8.98 -23.22
C ASP A 37 -16.09 8.12 -23.47
N ASN A 38 -15.97 7.14 -24.37
CA ASN A 38 -17.07 6.25 -24.74
C ASN A 38 -17.42 5.33 -23.56
N PRO A 39 -18.62 5.43 -22.98
CA PRO A 39 -18.99 4.68 -21.79
C PRO A 39 -19.07 3.17 -22.05
N ASN A 40 -19.27 2.73 -23.29
CA ASN A 40 -19.31 1.31 -23.63
C ASN A 40 -17.95 0.63 -23.43
N ILE A 41 -16.84 1.37 -23.62
CA ILE A 41 -15.49 0.80 -23.40
C ILE A 41 -15.24 0.59 -21.91
N VAL A 42 -15.63 1.55 -21.07
CA VAL A 42 -15.56 1.42 -19.61
C VAL A 42 -16.49 0.32 -19.10
N ALA A 43 -17.68 0.16 -19.70
CA ALA A 43 -18.60 -0.92 -19.35
C ALA A 43 -18.00 -2.32 -19.54
N HIS A 44 -17.05 -2.51 -20.48
CA HIS A 44 -16.32 -3.76 -20.62
C HIS A 44 -15.36 -4.04 -19.45
N LEU A 45 -14.76 -3.00 -18.84
CA LEU A 45 -13.96 -3.15 -17.62
C LEU A 45 -14.85 -3.53 -16.43
N ASP A 46 -16.04 -2.93 -16.30
CA ASP A 46 -17.00 -3.30 -15.27
C ASP A 46 -17.54 -4.74 -15.43
N GLU A 47 -17.80 -5.17 -16.68
CA GLU A 47 -18.17 -6.56 -16.96
C GLU A 47 -17.03 -7.51 -16.61
N ALA A 48 -15.78 -7.21 -16.99
CA ALA A 48 -14.62 -8.02 -16.65
C ALA A 48 -14.43 -8.13 -15.12
N ALA A 49 -14.65 -7.03 -14.40
CA ALA A 49 -14.62 -7.01 -12.94
C ALA A 49 -15.71 -7.91 -12.32
N ARG A 50 -16.93 -7.92 -12.88
CA ARG A 50 -18.02 -8.82 -12.43
C ARG A 50 -17.71 -10.29 -12.72
N ILE A 51 -17.18 -10.60 -13.90
CA ILE A 51 -16.74 -11.96 -14.23
C ILE A 51 -15.64 -12.43 -13.25
N PHE A 52 -14.74 -11.53 -12.84
CA PHE A 52 -13.70 -11.85 -11.86
C PHE A 52 -14.29 -12.35 -10.53
N VAL A 53 -15.32 -11.67 -10.02
CA VAL A 53 -15.99 -12.04 -8.76
C VAL A 53 -16.48 -13.49 -8.78
N GLU A 54 -17.07 -13.91 -9.90
CA GLU A 54 -17.60 -15.26 -10.06
C GLU A 54 -16.49 -16.32 -10.26
N MET A 55 -15.46 -16.00 -11.05
CA MET A 55 -14.42 -16.98 -11.39
C MET A 55 -13.35 -17.15 -10.31
N ALA A 56 -13.07 -16.10 -9.52
CA ALA A 56 -11.92 -16.08 -8.62
C ALA A 56 -11.97 -17.13 -7.50
N PRO A 57 -13.11 -17.41 -6.84
CA PRO A 57 -13.21 -18.47 -5.84
C PRO A 57 -12.76 -19.83 -6.39
N THR A 58 -13.26 -20.21 -7.57
CA THR A 58 -12.91 -21.48 -8.22
C THR A 58 -11.46 -21.48 -8.70
N ALA A 59 -10.99 -20.38 -9.32
CA ALA A 59 -9.62 -20.27 -9.81
C ALA A 59 -8.59 -20.35 -8.66
N LEU A 60 -8.87 -19.75 -7.51
CA LEU A 60 -7.99 -19.78 -6.34
C LEU A 60 -8.21 -21.01 -5.46
N GLY A 61 -9.34 -21.70 -5.59
CA GLY A 61 -9.72 -22.80 -4.70
C GLY A 61 -9.97 -22.28 -3.27
N VAL A 62 -10.64 -21.14 -3.16
CA VAL A 62 -11.02 -20.48 -1.90
C VAL A 62 -12.53 -20.31 -1.91
N ALA A 63 -13.19 -20.56 -0.78
CA ALA A 63 -14.64 -20.38 -0.69
C ALA A 63 -15.03 -18.93 -1.00
N ALA A 64 -16.12 -18.73 -1.74
CA ALA A 64 -16.61 -17.40 -2.11
C ALA A 64 -16.86 -16.52 -0.87
N SER A 65 -17.37 -17.10 0.23
CA SER A 65 -17.57 -16.40 1.51
C SER A 65 -16.28 -16.00 2.23
N THR A 66 -15.15 -16.62 1.89
CA THR A 66 -13.84 -16.25 2.44
C THR A 66 -13.17 -15.15 1.63
N LEU A 67 -13.33 -15.16 0.30
CA LEU A 67 -12.83 -14.05 -0.54
C LEU A 67 -13.72 -12.82 -0.40
N ASP A 68 -15.04 -13.02 -0.42
CA ASP A 68 -16.08 -11.99 -0.29
C ASP A 68 -15.77 -10.76 -1.16
N LEU A 69 -15.71 -10.96 -2.48
CA LEU A 69 -15.32 -9.94 -3.44
C LEU A 69 -16.49 -8.96 -3.69
N ASP A 70 -16.61 -7.97 -2.82
CA ASP A 70 -17.71 -7.01 -2.73
C ASP A 70 -17.36 -5.60 -3.25
N PHE A 71 -16.23 -5.46 -3.94
CA PHE A 71 -15.67 -4.19 -4.43
C PHE A 71 -15.19 -3.21 -3.33
N SER A 72 -15.10 -3.64 -2.07
CA SER A 72 -14.51 -2.86 -0.98
C SER A 72 -12.99 -2.95 -0.94
N ASP A 73 -12.32 -2.03 -0.23
CA ASP A 73 -10.89 -2.13 0.06
C ASP A 73 -10.56 -3.46 0.75
N ALA A 74 -11.39 -3.88 1.71
CA ALA A 74 -11.23 -5.13 2.45
C ALA A 74 -11.23 -6.37 1.54
N SER A 75 -11.99 -6.35 0.45
CA SER A 75 -11.97 -7.44 -0.53
C SER A 75 -10.63 -7.55 -1.27
N VAL A 76 -9.94 -6.43 -1.53
CA VAL A 76 -8.61 -6.43 -2.16
C VAL A 76 -7.58 -7.03 -1.20
N HIS A 77 -7.71 -6.76 0.10
CA HIS A 77 -6.87 -7.40 1.13
C HIS A 77 -7.08 -8.91 1.18
N ARG A 78 -8.34 -9.37 1.22
CA ARG A 78 -8.67 -10.81 1.20
C ARG A 78 -8.17 -11.48 -0.08
N LEU A 79 -8.32 -10.82 -1.22
CA LEU A 79 -7.79 -11.27 -2.50
C LEU A 79 -6.27 -11.40 -2.46
N SER A 80 -5.57 -10.37 -1.98
CA SER A 80 -4.10 -10.34 -1.89
C SER A 80 -3.56 -11.50 -1.04
N VAL A 81 -4.19 -11.80 0.10
CA VAL A 81 -3.83 -12.95 0.94
C VAL A 81 -4.02 -14.27 0.20
N ALA A 82 -5.01 -14.35 -0.70
CA ALA A 82 -5.25 -15.53 -1.48
C ALA A 82 -4.28 -15.72 -2.66
N LEU A 83 -3.49 -14.71 -3.03
CA LEU A 83 -2.49 -14.81 -4.10
C LEU A 83 -1.19 -15.41 -3.56
N THR A 84 -0.96 -16.70 -3.85
CA THR A 84 0.26 -17.41 -3.46
C THR A 84 1.01 -17.95 -4.67
N PRO A 85 2.34 -18.17 -4.57
CA PRO A 85 3.12 -18.80 -5.62
C PRO A 85 2.54 -20.15 -6.08
N GLU A 86 2.04 -20.97 -5.17
CA GLU A 86 1.48 -22.29 -5.48
C GLU A 86 0.20 -22.16 -6.32
N ARG A 87 -0.68 -21.21 -5.98
CA ARG A 87 -1.90 -20.95 -6.75
C ARG A 87 -1.58 -20.35 -8.11
N ARG A 88 -0.62 -19.41 -8.18
CA ARG A 88 -0.09 -18.87 -9.43
C ARG A 88 0.40 -20.01 -10.33
N ASP A 89 1.29 -20.87 -9.84
CA ASP A 89 1.91 -21.92 -10.65
C ASP A 89 0.87 -22.93 -11.15
N ARG A 90 -0.15 -23.24 -10.33
CA ARG A 90 -1.30 -24.04 -10.77
C ARG A 90 -2.04 -23.39 -11.93
N LEU A 91 -2.33 -22.09 -11.85
CA LEU A 91 -3.05 -21.35 -12.89
C LEU A 91 -2.23 -21.22 -14.18
N VAL A 92 -0.90 -21.02 -14.05
CA VAL A 92 0.02 -21.00 -15.20
C VAL A 92 -0.01 -22.33 -15.96
N GLY A 93 -0.09 -23.45 -15.24
CA GLY A 93 -0.10 -24.80 -15.81
C GLY A 93 -1.40 -25.18 -16.55
N GLN A 94 -2.43 -24.33 -16.52
CA GLN A 94 -3.71 -24.59 -17.18
C GLN A 94 -3.84 -23.77 -18.46
N GLY A 95 -3.82 -24.45 -19.61
CA GLY A 95 -3.85 -23.83 -20.93
C GLY A 95 -2.46 -23.41 -21.44
N ALA A 96 -2.35 -23.16 -22.75
CA ALA A 96 -1.08 -22.85 -23.39
C ALA A 96 -0.63 -21.40 -23.10
N ARG A 97 0.63 -21.19 -22.70
CA ARG A 97 1.18 -19.85 -22.46
C ARG A 97 1.10 -18.98 -23.72
N GLY A 98 0.81 -17.69 -23.53
CA GLY A 98 0.68 -16.74 -24.64
C GLY A 98 -0.57 -16.95 -25.50
N THR A 99 -1.56 -17.69 -25.00
CA THR A 99 -2.85 -17.92 -25.68
C THR A 99 -4.01 -17.48 -24.77
N PRO A 100 -5.18 -17.13 -25.35
CA PRO A 100 -6.35 -16.77 -24.56
C PRO A 100 -6.89 -17.92 -23.70
N ASP A 101 -6.47 -19.17 -23.94
CA ASP A 101 -6.91 -20.34 -23.18
C ASP A 101 -6.14 -20.50 -21.85
N ASN A 102 -5.09 -19.70 -21.61
CA ASN A 102 -4.36 -19.77 -20.34
C ASN A 102 -5.18 -19.18 -19.19
N VAL A 103 -5.31 -19.94 -18.11
CA VAL A 103 -6.16 -19.54 -16.99
C VAL A 103 -5.53 -18.38 -16.19
N LEU A 104 -4.20 -18.35 -16.01
CA LEU A 104 -3.57 -17.21 -15.33
C LEU A 104 -3.72 -15.92 -16.13
N PHE A 105 -3.60 -15.97 -17.47
CA PHE A 105 -3.85 -14.81 -18.33
C PHE A 105 -5.23 -14.21 -18.06
N ASN A 106 -6.29 -15.04 -18.15
CA ASN A 106 -7.66 -14.57 -17.91
C ASN A 106 -7.84 -14.06 -16.48
N PHE A 107 -7.31 -14.79 -15.50
CA PHE A 107 -7.42 -14.43 -14.09
C PHE A 107 -6.81 -13.04 -13.81
N VAL A 108 -5.63 -12.76 -14.35
CA VAL A 108 -4.96 -11.46 -14.15
C VAL A 108 -5.66 -10.33 -14.90
N VAL A 109 -6.10 -10.56 -16.15
CA VAL A 109 -6.80 -9.54 -16.95
C VAL A 109 -8.10 -9.09 -16.25
N HIS A 110 -8.90 -10.05 -15.78
CA HIS A 110 -10.15 -9.75 -15.07
C HIS A 110 -9.88 -9.21 -13.65
N GLY A 111 -8.82 -9.71 -12.99
CA GLY A 111 -8.40 -9.23 -11.67
C GLY A 111 -7.90 -7.78 -11.68
N ALA A 112 -7.22 -7.36 -12.76
CA ALA A 112 -6.82 -5.96 -12.94
C ALA A 112 -8.04 -5.05 -13.08
N ALA A 113 -9.04 -5.48 -13.85
CA ALA A 113 -10.32 -4.77 -13.96
C ALA A 113 -11.05 -4.69 -12.61
N TYR A 114 -11.07 -5.79 -11.83
CA TYR A 114 -11.68 -5.82 -10.50
C TYR A 114 -11.03 -4.83 -9.54
N VAL A 115 -9.70 -4.88 -9.38
CA VAL A 115 -8.99 -3.97 -8.47
C VAL A 115 -9.16 -2.52 -8.92
N GLY A 116 -9.11 -2.24 -10.22
CA GLY A 116 -9.38 -0.89 -10.71
C GLY A 116 -10.82 -0.44 -10.45
N ALA A 117 -11.81 -1.34 -10.57
CA ALA A 117 -13.19 -1.05 -10.22
C ALA A 117 -13.38 -0.74 -8.73
N CYS A 118 -12.65 -1.40 -7.83
CA CYS A 118 -12.64 -1.04 -6.40
C CYS A 118 -12.19 0.42 -6.20
N ILE A 119 -11.13 0.84 -6.89
CA ILE A 119 -10.60 2.21 -6.81
C ILE A 119 -11.63 3.22 -7.33
N VAL A 120 -12.19 2.97 -8.52
CA VAL A 120 -13.17 3.86 -9.16
C VAL A 120 -14.41 4.02 -8.28
N ARG A 121 -14.94 2.93 -7.72
CA ARG A 121 -16.18 2.93 -6.94
C ARG A 121 -16.01 3.51 -5.53
N SER A 122 -14.92 3.17 -4.86
CA SER A 122 -14.72 3.52 -3.45
C SER A 122 -14.01 4.85 -3.26
N HIS A 123 -13.18 5.25 -4.23
CA HIS A 123 -12.28 6.41 -4.11
C HIS A 123 -12.45 7.46 -5.22
N GLY A 124 -13.39 7.26 -6.14
CA GLY A 124 -13.70 8.24 -7.20
C GLY A 124 -12.63 8.35 -8.29
N GLY A 125 -11.81 7.31 -8.47
CA GLY A 125 -10.87 7.24 -9.60
C GLY A 125 -11.59 7.20 -10.95
N THR A 126 -10.87 7.49 -12.02
CA THR A 126 -11.37 7.43 -13.41
C THR A 126 -10.49 6.53 -14.26
N TRP A 127 -11.07 5.86 -15.26
CA TRP A 127 -10.30 4.97 -16.12
C TRP A 127 -9.54 5.78 -17.18
N ALA A 128 -8.22 5.57 -17.27
CA ALA A 128 -7.42 5.96 -18.42
C ALA A 128 -7.20 4.71 -19.28
N VAL A 129 -7.97 4.61 -20.36
CA VAL A 129 -8.10 3.37 -21.13
C VAL A 129 -6.86 3.14 -21.99
N ARG A 130 -6.33 1.91 -21.98
CA ARG A 130 -5.19 1.52 -22.83
C ARG A 130 -5.58 0.44 -23.82
N ARG A 131 -4.68 0.19 -24.78
CA ARG A 131 -4.77 -0.90 -25.74
C ARG A 131 -3.52 -1.78 -25.58
N PRO A 132 -3.65 -3.05 -25.16
CA PRO A 132 -4.90 -3.77 -24.84
C PRO A 132 -5.61 -3.26 -23.57
N LEU A 133 -6.91 -3.53 -23.47
CA LEU A 133 -7.79 -2.99 -22.42
C LEU A 133 -7.31 -3.31 -20.99
N TRP A 134 -6.64 -4.44 -20.78
CA TRP A 134 -6.12 -4.81 -19.46
C TRP A 134 -4.90 -4.00 -19.01
N GLU A 135 -4.22 -3.27 -19.89
CA GLU A 135 -3.17 -2.30 -19.50
C GLU A 135 -3.78 -0.96 -19.02
N SER A 136 -5.11 -0.83 -18.98
CA SER A 136 -5.78 0.40 -18.53
C SER A 136 -5.34 0.78 -17.12
N LEU A 137 -5.20 2.09 -16.90
CA LEU A 137 -4.79 2.68 -15.64
C LEU A 137 -6.02 3.23 -14.93
N VAL A 138 -5.93 3.40 -13.61
CA VAL A 138 -6.89 4.21 -12.88
C VAL A 138 -6.22 5.53 -12.51
N HIS A 139 -6.73 6.61 -13.08
CA HIS A 139 -6.36 7.96 -12.71
C HIS A 139 -7.01 8.32 -11.36
N LEU A 140 -6.19 8.67 -10.37
CA LEU A 140 -6.64 8.99 -9.02
C LEU A 140 -6.12 10.35 -8.60
N VAL A 141 -7.03 11.25 -8.24
CA VAL A 141 -6.73 12.53 -7.63
C VAL A 141 -7.05 12.44 -6.15
N SER A 142 -6.07 12.77 -5.31
CA SER A 142 -6.20 12.77 -3.86
C SER A 142 -5.50 13.98 -3.25
N ARG A 143 -5.62 14.13 -1.94
CA ARG A 143 -4.85 15.13 -1.17
C ARG A 143 -3.33 14.88 -1.19
N ALA A 144 -2.88 13.66 -1.49
CA ALA A 144 -1.46 13.35 -1.63
C ALA A 144 -0.92 13.73 -3.00
N GLY A 145 -1.79 14.09 -3.94
CA GLY A 145 -1.47 14.40 -5.33
C GLY A 145 -2.28 13.55 -6.31
N GLU A 146 -1.82 13.57 -7.55
CA GLU A 146 -2.43 12.94 -8.71
C GLU A 146 -1.51 11.82 -9.22
N ALA A 147 -2.09 10.67 -9.55
CA ALA A 147 -1.33 9.53 -10.07
C ALA A 147 -2.17 8.65 -11.01
N ASP A 148 -1.51 8.11 -12.04
CA ASP A 148 -2.04 7.01 -12.84
C ASP A 148 -1.58 5.67 -12.26
N LEU A 149 -2.53 4.86 -11.83
CA LEU A 149 -2.29 3.61 -11.11
C LEU A 149 -2.23 2.43 -12.09
N PRO A 150 -1.06 1.78 -12.29
CA PRO A 150 -0.89 0.68 -13.23
C PRO A 150 -1.29 -0.65 -12.59
N VAL A 151 -2.59 -0.84 -12.37
CA VAL A 151 -3.15 -1.96 -11.62
C VAL A 151 -2.74 -3.32 -12.19
N PHE A 152 -2.67 -3.46 -13.52
CA PHE A 152 -2.15 -4.67 -14.17
C PHE A 152 -0.69 -4.99 -13.80
N HIS A 153 0.16 -3.97 -13.70
CA HIS A 153 1.55 -4.17 -13.29
C HIS A 153 1.68 -4.48 -11.80
N TRP A 154 0.72 -4.05 -10.98
CA TRP A 154 0.67 -4.48 -9.57
C TRP A 154 0.46 -5.98 -9.49
N TRP A 155 -0.46 -6.53 -10.29
CA TRP A 155 -0.68 -7.99 -10.37
C TRP A 155 0.58 -8.75 -10.76
N LEU A 156 1.27 -8.34 -11.83
CA LEU A 156 2.49 -9.04 -12.27
C LEU A 156 3.58 -9.04 -11.19
N LYS A 157 3.74 -7.92 -10.49
CA LYS A 157 4.71 -7.80 -9.40
C LYS A 157 4.30 -8.63 -8.19
N SER A 158 3.03 -8.64 -7.82
CA SER A 158 2.52 -9.41 -6.67
C SER A 158 2.53 -10.92 -6.92
N LEU A 159 2.54 -11.35 -8.18
CA LEU A 159 2.67 -12.75 -8.57
C LEU A 159 4.13 -13.16 -8.85
N ALA A 160 5.09 -12.23 -8.86
CA ALA A 160 6.49 -12.59 -9.06
C ALA A 160 7.07 -13.27 -7.80
N ASP A 161 8.09 -14.10 -7.98
CA ASP A 161 8.88 -14.61 -6.88
C ASP A 161 9.67 -13.46 -6.21
N PRO A 162 9.89 -13.52 -4.89
CA PRO A 162 10.72 -12.53 -4.20
C PRO A 162 12.13 -12.46 -4.80
N SER A 163 12.61 -11.24 -5.03
CA SER A 163 13.96 -10.98 -5.51
C SER A 163 14.86 -10.62 -4.32
N GLY A 164 15.80 -11.49 -3.98
CA GLY A 164 16.72 -11.30 -2.85
C GLY A 164 16.05 -11.50 -1.48
N ASP A 165 16.62 -10.91 -0.43
CA ASP A 165 16.19 -11.10 0.96
C ASP A 165 15.01 -10.20 1.39
N SER A 166 14.57 -9.28 0.52
CA SER A 166 13.43 -8.39 0.82
C SER A 166 12.12 -9.00 0.33
N ALA A 167 11.11 -9.07 1.21
CA ALA A 167 9.75 -9.39 0.82
C ALA A 167 9.27 -8.41 -0.26
N GLN A 168 8.70 -8.93 -1.35
CA GLN A 168 8.08 -8.07 -2.36
C GLN A 168 6.73 -7.54 -1.86
N PRO A 169 6.41 -6.26 -2.12
CA PRO A 169 5.10 -5.72 -1.77
C PRO A 169 3.97 -6.52 -2.42
N SER A 170 3.06 -6.99 -1.59
CA SER A 170 1.84 -7.68 -2.00
C SER A 170 0.88 -6.75 -2.76
N LEU A 171 -0.21 -7.30 -3.28
CA LEU A 171 -1.23 -6.49 -3.95
C LEU A 171 -1.89 -5.53 -2.95
N ALA A 172 -2.17 -6.01 -1.74
CA ALA A 172 -2.67 -5.22 -0.62
C ALA A 172 -1.71 -4.09 -0.22
N ASP A 173 -0.40 -4.34 -0.15
CA ASP A 173 0.56 -3.30 0.21
C ASP A 173 0.56 -2.15 -0.81
N ARG A 174 0.47 -2.49 -2.11
CA ARG A 174 0.38 -1.50 -3.18
C ARG A 174 -0.94 -0.74 -3.12
N TYR A 175 -2.04 -1.46 -2.95
CA TYR A 175 -3.36 -0.86 -2.84
C TYR A 175 -3.43 0.10 -1.65
N ARG A 176 -2.94 -0.32 -0.48
CA ARG A 176 -2.87 0.53 0.71
C ARG A 176 -2.04 1.79 0.47
N ALA A 177 -0.82 1.64 -0.06
CA ALA A 177 0.11 2.75 -0.24
C ALA A 177 -0.34 3.77 -1.29
N TYR A 178 -0.98 3.32 -2.38
CA TYR A 178 -1.35 4.18 -3.50
C TYR A 178 -2.83 4.57 -3.56
N VAL A 179 -3.69 3.93 -2.76
CA VAL A 179 -5.14 4.19 -2.75
C VAL A 179 -5.62 4.57 -1.35
N GLU A 180 -5.57 3.65 -0.38
CA GLU A 180 -6.16 3.89 0.94
C GLU A 180 -5.50 5.05 1.68
N VAL A 181 -4.17 5.07 1.72
CA VAL A 181 -3.43 6.11 2.47
C VAL A 181 -3.61 7.49 1.85
N PRO A 182 -3.47 7.67 0.51
CA PRO A 182 -3.77 8.94 -0.14
C PRO A 182 -5.22 9.39 0.03
N CYS A 183 -6.19 8.47 0.05
CA CYS A 183 -7.62 8.78 0.13
C CYS A 183 -8.17 8.83 1.56
N ALA A 184 -7.37 8.45 2.57
CA ALA A 184 -7.77 8.46 3.97
C ALA A 184 -8.29 9.84 4.40
N LYS A 185 -9.23 9.86 5.36
CA LYS A 185 -9.83 11.07 5.93
C LYS A 185 -9.45 11.27 7.40
N PRO A 186 -8.15 11.48 7.69
CA PRO A 186 -7.67 11.54 9.06
C PRO A 186 -8.18 12.77 9.85
N GLU A 187 -8.75 13.78 9.19
CA GLU A 187 -9.45 14.92 9.79
C GLU A 187 -10.75 14.52 10.51
N GLU A 188 -11.36 13.40 10.10
CA GLU A 188 -12.55 12.83 10.73
C GLU A 188 -12.21 12.05 12.02
N LEU A 189 -10.92 11.82 12.28
CA LEU A 189 -10.48 11.12 13.49
C LEU A 189 -10.80 11.93 14.76
N PRO A 190 -11.15 11.25 15.86
CA PRO A 190 -11.33 11.90 17.15
C PRO A 190 -10.05 12.59 17.62
N ILE A 191 -10.20 13.78 18.19
CA ILE A 191 -9.10 14.46 18.88
C ILE A 191 -8.72 13.66 20.13
N ILE A 192 -7.42 13.39 20.28
CA ILE A 192 -6.83 12.77 21.47
C ILE A 192 -6.60 13.86 22.52
N ALA A 193 -5.85 14.90 22.18
CA ALA A 193 -5.50 16.01 23.06
C ALA A 193 -5.26 17.30 22.27
N PRO A 194 -5.22 18.49 22.93
CA PRO A 194 -4.87 19.75 22.26
C PRO A 194 -3.50 19.68 21.56
N PRO A 195 -3.33 20.30 20.38
CA PRO A 195 -2.09 20.21 19.59
C PRO A 195 -0.87 20.87 20.24
N ASP A 196 -1.08 21.79 21.18
CA ASP A 196 -0.03 22.49 21.94
C ASP A 196 0.38 21.75 23.22
N ARG A 197 -0.17 20.55 23.48
CA ARG A 197 0.20 19.71 24.62
C ARG A 197 1.69 19.37 24.57
N ALA A 198 2.43 19.78 25.59
CA ALA A 198 3.83 19.41 25.73
C ALA A 198 3.98 17.92 26.06
N LEU A 199 4.73 17.20 25.22
CA LEU A 199 5.08 15.80 25.40
C LEU A 199 6.61 15.64 25.48
N PRO A 200 7.21 15.64 26.68
CA PRO A 200 8.65 15.54 26.85
C PRO A 200 9.26 14.23 26.30
N LYS A 201 10.42 14.35 25.64
CA LYS A 201 11.19 13.21 25.16
C LYS A 201 11.63 12.28 26.31
N ILE A 202 11.49 10.96 26.13
CA ILE A 202 12.17 9.96 26.97
C ILE A 202 13.61 9.82 26.44
N ALA A 203 14.55 10.46 27.12
CA ALA A 203 15.91 10.60 26.61
C ALA A 203 16.79 9.35 26.72
N LYS A 204 16.57 8.50 27.71
CA LYS A 204 17.35 7.28 28.00
C LYS A 204 16.49 6.24 28.71
N GLY A 205 16.92 4.97 28.67
CA GLY A 205 16.30 3.88 29.43
C GLY A 205 14.90 3.53 28.93
N VAL A 206 14.68 3.61 27.62
CA VAL A 206 13.40 3.26 27.00
C VAL A 206 13.07 1.81 27.31
N ARG A 207 11.93 1.59 27.96
CA ARG A 207 11.36 0.28 28.27
C ARG A 207 9.84 0.38 28.12
N TYR A 208 9.20 -0.73 27.80
CA TYR A 208 7.75 -0.76 27.59
C TYR A 208 6.97 -0.25 28.82
N ASP A 209 7.36 -0.66 30.03
CA ASP A 209 6.70 -0.23 31.27
C ASP A 209 6.81 1.29 31.51
N LEU A 210 7.98 1.86 31.20
CA LEU A 210 8.24 3.30 31.31
C LEU A 210 7.42 4.06 30.26
N PHE A 211 7.40 3.58 29.02
CA PHE A 211 6.60 4.15 27.94
C PHE A 211 5.10 4.17 28.29
N TYR A 212 4.57 3.05 28.79
CA TYR A 212 3.16 2.96 29.15
C TYR A 212 2.80 3.87 30.34
N LYS A 213 3.66 3.96 31.37
CA LYS A 213 3.51 4.92 32.47
C LYS A 213 3.57 6.38 31.98
N TYR A 214 4.46 6.65 31.03
CA TYR A 214 4.58 7.97 30.41
C TYR A 214 3.30 8.39 29.70
N LEU A 215 2.71 7.52 28.86
CA LEU A 215 1.43 7.81 28.20
C LEU A 215 0.32 8.09 29.22
N LYS A 216 0.21 7.29 30.28
CA LYS A 216 -0.79 7.54 31.34
C LYS A 216 -0.63 8.88 32.06
N ALA A 217 0.60 9.36 32.20
CA ALA A 217 0.90 10.62 32.88
C ALA A 217 0.69 11.85 31.97
N HIS A 218 1.04 11.74 30.69
CA HIS A 218 1.11 12.88 29.78
C HIS A 218 -0.01 12.93 28.73
N LEU A 219 -0.68 11.81 28.48
CA LEU A 219 -1.75 11.66 27.50
C LEU A 219 -2.83 10.66 27.98
N PRO A 220 -3.48 10.90 29.13
CA PRO A 220 -4.46 9.98 29.71
C PRO A 220 -5.70 9.74 28.83
N GLU A 221 -5.96 10.61 27.85
CA GLU A 221 -7.03 10.48 26.87
C GLU A 221 -6.81 9.29 25.92
N LEU A 222 -5.55 8.88 25.72
CA LEU A 222 -5.17 7.66 25.02
C LEU A 222 -5.13 6.50 26.02
N ARG A 223 -6.26 5.79 26.13
CA ARG A 223 -6.47 4.77 27.17
C ARG A 223 -5.62 3.51 26.97
N ASP A 224 -5.46 3.12 25.72
CA ASP A 224 -4.71 1.93 25.32
C ASP A 224 -3.90 2.22 24.05
N VAL A 225 -2.80 1.48 23.87
CA VAL A 225 -1.99 1.52 22.65
C VAL A 225 -2.52 0.57 21.57
N GLY A 226 -3.51 -0.26 21.87
CA GLY A 226 -4.15 -1.19 20.94
C GLY A 226 -3.47 -2.56 20.89
N GLU A 227 -4.25 -3.60 20.58
CA GLU A 227 -3.78 -5.01 20.56
C GLU A 227 -2.68 -5.28 19.53
N ALA A 228 -2.68 -4.52 18.43
CA ALA A 228 -1.71 -4.66 17.34
C ALA A 228 -0.41 -3.87 17.59
N PHE A 229 -0.31 -3.11 18.69
CA PHE A 229 0.94 -2.46 19.07
C PHE A 229 2.01 -3.51 19.42
N PRO A 230 3.31 -3.26 19.17
CA PRO A 230 4.38 -4.20 19.51
C PRO A 230 4.28 -4.67 20.98
N SER A 231 4.36 -5.99 21.18
CA SER A 231 4.38 -6.58 22.52
C SER A 231 5.59 -6.08 23.33
N PRO A 232 5.58 -6.20 24.68
CA PRO A 232 6.72 -5.79 25.50
C PRO A 232 8.05 -6.39 25.05
N GLU A 233 8.05 -7.66 24.65
CA GLU A 233 9.23 -8.38 24.15
C GLU A 233 9.68 -7.77 22.82
N ARG A 234 8.75 -7.60 21.86
CA ARG A 234 9.06 -7.02 20.56
C ARG A 234 9.53 -5.58 20.66
N PHE A 235 8.99 -4.83 21.60
CA PHE A 235 9.38 -3.45 21.87
C PHE A 235 10.80 -3.36 22.45
N ALA A 236 11.18 -4.33 23.29
CA ALA A 236 12.54 -4.44 23.81
C ALA A 236 13.54 -4.78 22.70
N ASP A 237 13.17 -5.66 21.76
CA ASP A 237 14.01 -6.03 20.61
C ASP A 237 14.40 -4.85 19.71
N TYR A 238 13.62 -3.75 19.72
CA TYR A 238 13.94 -2.58 18.93
C TYR A 238 15.17 -1.81 19.47
N GLU A 239 15.52 -1.97 20.75
CA GLU A 239 16.66 -1.27 21.37
C GLU A 239 16.64 0.26 21.14
N LEU A 240 15.45 0.87 21.29
CA LEU A 240 15.24 2.29 21.05
C LEU A 240 16.11 3.14 21.99
N ALA A 241 16.98 3.98 21.43
CA ALA A 241 17.88 4.80 22.23
C ALA A 241 17.13 5.93 22.98
N SER A 242 16.02 6.40 22.40
CA SER A 242 15.16 7.42 22.97
C SER A 242 13.78 7.41 22.29
N LEU A 243 12.78 8.06 22.90
CA LEU A 243 11.45 8.23 22.31
C LEU A 243 11.03 9.69 22.31
N SER A 244 10.61 10.18 21.15
CA SER A 244 9.99 11.48 20.97
C SER A 244 8.52 11.31 20.57
N PHE A 245 7.73 12.35 20.81
CA PHE A 245 6.28 12.31 20.72
C PHE A 245 5.79 13.58 20.04
N ASP A 246 5.06 13.44 18.96
CA ASP A 246 4.51 14.57 18.21
C ASP A 246 3.00 14.36 18.02
N LEU A 247 2.21 15.35 18.42
CA LEU A 247 0.78 15.40 18.11
C LEU A 247 0.60 16.05 16.73
N VAL A 248 -0.09 15.35 15.85
CA VAL A 248 -0.34 15.76 14.45
C VAL A 248 -1.84 15.79 14.16
N GLY A 249 -2.23 16.45 13.07
CA GLY A 249 -3.63 16.59 12.66
C GLY A 249 -4.48 17.35 13.69
N ASP A 250 -3.92 18.43 14.24
CA ASP A 250 -4.49 19.16 15.37
C ASP A 250 -4.81 18.27 16.59
N GLY A 251 -3.92 17.30 16.86
CA GLY A 251 -4.00 16.40 18.01
C GLY A 251 -4.86 15.14 17.81
N ARG A 252 -5.12 14.76 16.56
CA ARG A 252 -5.88 13.55 16.19
C ARG A 252 -5.06 12.28 16.17
N MET A 253 -3.75 12.39 15.93
CA MET A 253 -2.84 11.26 15.99
C MET A 253 -1.60 11.62 16.79
N LEU A 254 -1.08 10.62 17.49
CA LEU A 254 0.22 10.65 18.14
C LEU A 254 1.23 9.91 17.27
N VAL A 255 2.32 10.58 16.91
CA VAL A 255 3.49 9.96 16.29
C VAL A 255 4.53 9.73 17.36
N ILE A 256 4.86 8.47 17.59
CA ILE A 256 5.93 8.05 18.49
C ILE A 256 7.10 7.62 17.63
N HIS A 257 8.27 8.20 17.83
CA HIS A 257 9.45 7.80 17.06
C HIS A 257 10.71 7.71 17.91
N GLY A 258 11.59 6.79 17.51
CA GLY A 258 12.83 6.52 18.23
C GLY A 258 13.90 5.92 17.33
N PRO A 259 15.14 6.43 17.41
CA PRO A 259 16.27 5.86 16.68
C PRO A 259 16.76 4.58 17.35
N THR A 260 17.28 3.68 16.54
CA THR A 260 17.97 2.45 16.95
C THR A 260 19.37 2.43 16.35
N LYS A 261 20.13 1.37 16.61
CA LYS A 261 21.43 1.16 15.96
C LYS A 261 21.33 1.00 14.44
N HIS A 262 20.16 0.57 13.94
CA HIS A 262 19.96 0.13 12.56
C HIS A 262 18.96 0.97 11.77
N GLY A 263 18.35 1.99 12.40
CA GLY A 263 17.38 2.82 11.71
C GLY A 263 16.56 3.70 12.63
N LEU A 264 15.41 4.12 12.10
CA LEU A 264 14.41 4.91 12.81
C LEU A 264 13.07 4.17 12.78
N HIS A 265 12.49 3.93 13.96
CA HIS A 265 11.11 3.46 14.07
C HIS A 265 10.17 4.64 14.30
N ALA A 266 9.00 4.60 13.66
CA ALA A 266 7.87 5.47 13.97
C ALA A 266 6.58 4.65 14.07
N PHE A 267 5.69 5.07 14.98
CA PHE A 267 4.38 4.46 15.23
C PHE A 267 3.33 5.56 15.27
N TRP A 268 2.23 5.37 14.56
CA TRP A 268 1.07 6.25 14.57
C TRP A 268 -0.02 5.62 15.40
N LEU A 269 -0.51 6.38 16.38
CA LEU A 269 -1.62 5.99 17.23
C LEU A 269 -2.77 6.99 17.04
N THR A 270 -3.98 6.47 16.88
CA THR A 270 -5.22 7.23 17.01
C THR A 270 -5.74 7.12 18.44
N LYS A 271 -6.91 7.70 18.72
CA LYS A 271 -7.58 7.54 20.01
C LYS A 271 -7.94 6.09 20.35
N GLU A 272 -8.10 5.24 19.33
CA GLU A 272 -8.41 3.81 19.47
C GLU A 272 -7.13 2.96 19.63
N GLY A 273 -5.95 3.57 19.58
CA GLY A 273 -4.66 2.89 19.71
C GLY A 273 -3.90 2.83 18.39
N PHE A 274 -3.10 1.78 18.23
CA PHE A 274 -2.14 1.59 17.14
C PHE A 274 -2.81 1.47 15.79
N GLU A 275 -2.36 2.30 14.86
CA GLU A 275 -2.84 2.31 13.48
C GLU A 275 -1.82 1.70 12.53
N LYS A 276 -0.54 2.11 12.66
CA LYS A 276 0.54 1.70 11.76
C LYS A 276 1.92 2.01 12.31
N GLY A 277 2.91 1.30 11.79
CA GLY A 277 4.31 1.54 12.08
C GLY A 277 5.14 1.61 10.80
N ALA A 278 6.26 2.33 10.87
CA ALA A 278 7.24 2.42 9.81
C ALA A 278 8.65 2.23 10.37
N PHE A 279 9.52 1.65 9.56
CA PHE A 279 10.93 1.51 9.86
C PHE A 279 11.75 1.95 8.66
N TRP A 280 12.66 2.89 8.88
CA TRP A 280 13.62 3.31 7.87
C TRP A 280 15.02 2.84 8.25
N PRO A 281 15.59 1.87 7.50
CA PRO A 281 16.96 1.44 7.71
C PRO A 281 17.93 2.57 7.40
N CYS A 282 18.79 2.91 8.34
CA CYS A 282 19.78 3.97 8.18
C CYS A 282 20.96 3.80 9.14
N ASP A 283 22.04 4.50 8.84
CA ASP A 283 23.20 4.62 9.73
C ASP A 283 22.78 5.33 11.02
N SER A 284 23.44 4.98 12.13
CA SER A 284 23.22 5.64 13.42
C SER A 284 23.82 7.05 13.49
N PHE A 285 24.68 7.39 12.53
CA PHE A 285 25.31 8.70 12.42
C PHE A 285 25.33 9.23 10.98
N PRO A 286 24.92 10.48 10.72
CA PRO A 286 24.21 11.38 11.65
C PRO A 286 22.92 10.76 12.19
N ALA A 287 22.56 11.11 13.43
CA ALA A 287 21.39 10.54 14.09
C ALA A 287 20.13 10.81 13.26
N PRO A 288 19.33 9.78 12.92
CA PRO A 288 18.11 10.00 12.15
C PRO A 288 17.10 10.80 12.95
N MET A 289 16.29 11.59 12.26
CA MET A 289 15.32 12.49 12.86
C MET A 289 13.99 12.43 12.11
N LEU A 290 12.90 12.44 12.87
CA LEU A 290 11.57 12.76 12.37
C LEU A 290 11.21 14.17 12.84
N ARG A 291 10.67 14.99 11.93
CA ARG A 291 10.20 16.34 12.23
C ARG A 291 8.80 16.54 11.66
N VAL A 292 7.94 17.21 12.42
CA VAL A 292 6.67 17.70 11.92
C VAL A 292 6.88 19.10 11.34
N LYS A 293 6.36 19.33 10.13
CA LYS A 293 6.38 20.63 9.45
C LYS A 293 4.97 21.05 9.05
N GLY A 294 4.73 22.35 9.01
CA GLY A 294 3.42 22.90 8.66
C GLY A 294 2.36 22.69 9.75
N THR A 295 1.15 23.14 9.45
CA THR A 295 -0.03 23.08 10.33
C THR A 295 -1.29 22.85 9.50
N GLY A 296 -2.34 22.30 10.10
CA GLY A 296 -3.62 22.07 9.41
C GLY A 296 -3.45 21.15 8.18
N PRO A 297 -4.03 21.51 7.02
CA PRO A 297 -4.05 20.64 5.84
C PRO A 297 -2.67 20.43 5.19
N ASP A 298 -1.74 21.38 5.38
CA ASP A 298 -0.38 21.32 4.80
C ASP A 298 0.63 20.65 5.73
N GLN A 299 0.18 20.09 6.86
CA GLN A 299 1.07 19.43 7.79
C GLN A 299 1.70 18.19 7.16
N LYS A 300 3.01 18.05 7.31
CA LYS A 300 3.80 16.93 6.80
C LYS A 300 4.75 16.41 7.85
N ILE A 301 5.23 15.19 7.63
CA ILE A 301 6.32 14.59 8.38
C ILE A 301 7.54 14.50 7.48
N GLU A 302 8.67 15.02 7.94
CA GLU A 302 9.96 14.84 7.31
C GLU A 302 10.80 13.84 8.09
N VAL A 303 11.30 12.82 7.40
CA VAL A 303 12.28 11.88 7.93
C VAL A 303 13.64 12.20 7.30
N LEU A 304 14.58 12.62 8.14
CA LEU A 304 15.96 12.88 7.76
C LEU A 304 16.81 11.68 8.19
N LEU A 305 17.47 11.04 7.24
CA LEU A 305 18.28 9.86 7.48
C LEU A 305 19.58 9.90 6.68
N SER A 306 20.55 9.11 7.12
CA SER A 306 21.80 8.88 6.38
C SER A 306 21.95 7.39 6.13
N ARG A 307 22.27 6.99 4.91
CA ARG A 307 22.53 5.60 4.57
C ARG A 307 23.69 5.52 3.60
N ASP A 308 24.68 4.69 3.90
CA ASP A 308 25.91 4.53 3.13
C ASP A 308 26.61 5.89 2.90
N GLY A 309 26.58 6.75 3.91
CA GLY A 309 27.14 8.10 3.88
C GLY A 309 26.37 9.12 3.04
N LYS A 310 25.21 8.74 2.47
CA LYS A 310 24.33 9.66 1.73
C LYS A 310 23.15 10.07 2.60
N GLN A 311 22.96 11.39 2.72
CA GLN A 311 21.78 11.94 3.38
C GLN A 311 20.59 11.89 2.43
N SER A 312 19.42 11.54 2.98
CA SER A 312 18.14 11.65 2.28
C SER A 312 17.09 12.25 3.19
N VAL A 313 16.12 12.89 2.55
CA VAL A 313 14.92 13.44 3.19
C VAL A 313 13.72 12.76 2.55
N ILE A 314 12.84 12.22 3.38
CA ILE A 314 11.58 11.61 2.95
C ILE A 314 10.46 12.48 3.51
N GLU A 315 9.63 13.01 2.62
CA GLU A 315 8.38 13.69 3.01
C GLU A 315 7.23 12.69 3.03
N LEU A 316 6.41 12.77 4.08
CA LEU A 316 5.26 11.91 4.30
C LEU A 316 4.05 12.78 4.66
N LEU A 317 2.87 12.25 4.37
CA LEU A 317 1.62 12.75 4.92
C LEU A 317 1.66 12.60 6.45
N TRP A 318 1.04 13.53 7.18
CA TRP A 318 1.13 13.51 8.64
C TRP A 318 0.45 12.28 9.27
N TRP A 319 -0.51 11.65 8.58
CA TRP A 319 -1.14 10.39 8.99
C TRP A 319 -0.35 9.14 8.58
N GLY A 320 0.89 9.34 8.15
CA GLY A 320 1.87 8.29 7.87
C GLY A 320 1.75 7.67 6.47
N PRO A 321 2.62 6.69 6.17
CA PRO A 321 2.63 5.98 4.91
C PRO A 321 1.49 4.95 4.78
#